data_AF-A0A438WHQ6-F1
#
_entry.id   AF-A0A438WHQ6-F1
#
_cell.length_a   1.000
_cell.length_b   1.000
_cell.length_c   1.000
_cell.angle_alpha   90.00
_cell.angle_beta   90.00
_cell.angle_gamma   90.00
#
_symmetry.space_group_name_H-M   'P 1'
#
loop_
_entity.id
_entity.type
_entity.pdbx_description
1 polymer ?
#
loop_
_entity_poly.entity_id
_entity_poly.type
_entity_poly.pdbx_seq_one_letter_code
_entity_poly.pdbx_strand_id
1 'polypeptide(L)'
;NVDLFYTELPNKAYLDYMEIQELIQKMMREKQYLLIEDALKDLSHVLKTHYSEISELYLKISKLEISPNSQVGASVKICYENDL
;
A
#
# COMPACT_ATOMS: atom_id res chain seq x y z
N ASN A 1 9.89 -18.59 23.90
CA ASN A 1 8.42 -18.53 24.08
C ASN A 1 8.06 -17.06 24.13
N VAL A 2 7.46 -16.53 23.07
CA VAL A 2 6.95 -15.15 23.06
C VAL A 2 5.44 -15.29 23.14
N ASP A 3 4.91 -15.08 24.33
CA ASP A 3 3.48 -15.03 24.56
C ASP A 3 2.98 -13.64 24.16
N LEU A 4 2.44 -13.53 22.94
CA LEU A 4 1.78 -12.34 22.44
C LEU A 4 0.35 -12.32 22.96
N PHE A 5 0.10 -11.51 24.00
CA PHE A 5 -1.24 -11.22 24.48
C PHE A 5 -1.82 -10.06 23.67
N TYR A 6 -2.81 -10.33 22.83
CA TYR A 6 -3.56 -9.30 22.14
C TYR A 6 -5.00 -9.25 22.67
N THR A 7 -5.42 -8.06 23.06
CA THR A 7 -6.82 -7.77 23.35
C THR A 7 -7.50 -7.35 22.06
N GLU A 8 -8.34 -8.22 21.51
CA GLU A 8 -9.25 -7.87 20.41
C GLU A 8 -10.12 -6.70 20.84
N LEU A 9 -9.90 -5.52 20.26
CA LEU A 9 -10.85 -4.42 20.43
C LEU A 9 -12.14 -4.76 19.64
N PRO A 10 -13.35 -4.56 20.21
CA PRO A 10 -14.60 -5.05 19.62
C PRO A 10 -15.02 -4.34 18.32
N ASN A 11 -14.31 -3.29 17.91
CA ASN A 11 -14.69 -2.47 16.77
C ASN A 11 -13.70 -2.67 15.62
N LYS A 12 -14.23 -3.23 14.53
CA LYS A 12 -13.63 -3.49 13.21
C LYS A 12 -13.15 -2.23 12.45
N ALA A 13 -12.74 -1.17 13.14
CA ALA A 13 -12.26 0.07 12.54
C ALA A 13 -10.74 0.03 12.31
N TYR A 14 -10.22 -1.15 11.96
CA TYR A 14 -8.80 -1.35 11.69
C TYR A 14 -8.63 -1.86 10.27
N LEU A 15 -7.65 -1.28 9.59
CA LEU A 15 -7.20 -1.76 8.30
C LEU A 15 -6.35 -3.01 8.52
N ASP A 16 -6.79 -4.14 7.97
CA ASP A 16 -6.00 -5.36 8.00
C ASP A 16 -4.78 -5.21 7.08
N TYR A 17 -3.61 -5.09 7.69
CA TYR A 17 -2.36 -4.93 6.96
C TYR A 17 -1.98 -6.19 6.16
N MET A 18 -2.46 -7.38 6.56
CA MET A 18 -2.26 -8.61 5.80
C MET A 18 -3.08 -8.57 4.51
N GLU A 19 -4.36 -8.18 4.58
CA GLU A 19 -5.19 -8.01 3.39
C GLU A 19 -4.62 -6.96 2.43
N ILE A 20 -4.17 -5.81 2.98
CA ILE A 20 -3.51 -4.77 2.19
C ILE A 20 -2.29 -5.33 1.47
N GLN A 21 -1.44 -6.09 2.18
CA GLN A 21 -0.24 -6.68 1.60
C GLN A 21 -0.59 -7.68 0.49
N GLU A 22 -1.56 -8.57 0.71
CA GLU A 22 -1.99 -9.55 -0.29
C GLU A 22 -2.55 -8.89 -1.54
N LEU A 23 -3.36 -7.84 -1.37
CA LEU A 23 -3.92 -7.05 -2.47
C LEU A 23 -2.82 -6.39 -3.31
N ILE A 24 -1.87 -5.71 -2.66
CA ILE A 24 -0.73 -5.07 -3.33
C ILE A 24 0.08 -6.12 -4.12
N GLN A 25 0.40 -7.25 -3.50
CA GLN A 25 1.16 -8.32 -4.16
C GLN A 25 0.41 -8.92 -5.36
N LYS A 26 -0.89 -9.15 -5.21
CA LYS A 26 -1.74 -9.67 -6.29
C LYS A 26 -1.74 -8.70 -7.47
N MET A 27 -1.98 -7.42 -7.23
CA MET A 27 -1.97 -6.39 -8.28
C MET A 27 -0.62 -6.28 -9.00
N MET A 28 0.48 -6.32 -8.25
CA MET A 28 1.83 -6.25 -8.83
C MET A 28 2.13 -7.45 -9.74
N ARG A 29 1.65 -8.65 -9.40
CA ARG A 29 1.80 -9.86 -10.23
C ARG A 29 0.88 -9.85 -11.46
N GLU A 30 -0.36 -9.43 -11.30
CA GLU A 30 -1.37 -9.47 -12.37
C GLU A 30 -1.14 -8.39 -13.43
N LYS A 31 -0.81 -7.15 -13.02
CA LYS A 31 -0.72 -6.01 -13.95
C LYS A 31 0.66 -5.82 -14.60
N GLN A 32 1.71 -6.42 -14.04
CA GLN A 32 3.09 -6.35 -14.57
C GLN A 32 3.48 -4.94 -15.07
N TYR A 33 3.34 -3.94 -14.20
CA TYR A 33 3.52 -2.54 -14.58
C TYR A 33 4.90 -2.27 -15.19
N LEU A 34 4.91 -1.57 -16.33
CA LEU A 34 6.13 -1.11 -16.98
C LEU A 34 6.80 0.02 -16.17
N LEU A 35 5.98 1.00 -15.76
CA LEU A 35 6.39 2.16 -14.97
C LEU A 35 5.97 2.01 -13.52
N ILE A 36 6.82 2.47 -12.60
CA ILE A 36 6.55 2.40 -11.15
C ILE A 36 5.56 3.48 -10.72
N GLU A 37 5.50 4.59 -11.47
CA GLU A 37 4.56 5.68 -11.30
C GLU A 37 3.13 5.20 -11.56
N ASP A 38 2.93 4.44 -12.64
CA ASP A 38 1.63 3.84 -12.97
C ASP A 38 1.22 2.82 -11.91
N ALA A 39 2.16 1.98 -11.45
CA ALA A 39 1.92 1.03 -10.36
C ALA A 39 1.47 1.75 -9.08
N LEU A 40 2.17 2.82 -8.68
CA LEU A 40 1.84 3.60 -7.49
C LEU A 40 0.46 4.26 -7.60
N LYS A 41 0.12 4.78 -8.77
CA LYS A 41 -1.16 5.44 -9.03
C LYS A 41 -2.34 4.45 -9.03
N ASP A 42 -2.15 3.28 -9.61
CA ASP A 42 -3.18 2.24 -9.60
C ASP A 42 -3.35 1.65 -8.19
N LEU A 43 -2.26 1.34 -7.50
CA LEU A 43 -2.29 0.84 -6.13
C LEU A 43 -2.97 1.84 -5.19
N SER A 44 -2.68 3.13 -5.33
CA SER A 44 -3.32 4.13 -4.48
C SER A 44 -4.82 4.24 -4.72
N HIS A 45 -5.24 4.17 -5.98
CA HIS A 45 -6.65 4.19 -6.34
C HIS A 45 -7.38 2.98 -5.77
N VAL A 46 -6.84 1.78 -5.98
CA VAL A 46 -7.46 0.54 -5.49
C VAL A 46 -7.53 0.51 -3.96
N LEU A 47 -6.46 0.92 -3.27
CA LEU A 47 -6.46 0.99 -1.80
C LEU A 47 -7.49 1.99 -1.28
N LYS A 48 -7.65 3.16 -1.91
CA LYS A 48 -8.69 4.11 -1.50
C LYS A 48 -10.11 3.61 -1.79
N THR A 49 -10.31 2.89 -2.89
CA THR A 49 -11.61 2.31 -3.23
C THR A 49 -11.98 1.17 -2.28
N HIS A 50 -11.03 0.31 -1.91
CA HIS A 50 -11.27 -0.77 -0.96
C HIS A 50 -11.41 -0.28 0.49
N TYR A 51 -10.67 0.77 0.84
CA TYR A 51 -10.61 1.32 2.19
C TYR A 51 -10.97 2.81 2.16
N SER A 52 -12.27 3.08 2.17
CA SER A 52 -12.80 4.46 2.15
C SER A 52 -12.33 5.30 3.35
N GLU A 53 -12.05 4.64 4.49
CA GLU A 53 -11.59 5.25 5.73
C GLU A 53 -10.14 5.78 5.67
N ILE A 54 -9.37 5.47 4.61
CA ILE A 54 -8.02 5.99 4.44
C ILE A 54 -8.07 7.50 4.19
N SER A 55 -7.61 8.29 5.15
CA SER A 55 -7.44 9.74 5.03
C SER A 55 -6.12 10.13 4.37
N GLU A 56 -5.07 9.35 4.58
CA GLU A 56 -3.74 9.60 4.04
C GLU A 56 -3.10 8.28 3.59
N LEU A 57 -2.53 8.27 2.39
CA LEU A 57 -1.84 7.12 1.84
C LEU A 57 -0.45 7.51 1.38
N TYR A 58 0.56 6.83 1.93
CA TYR A 58 1.94 6.91 1.46
C TYR A 58 2.37 5.56 0.89
N LEU A 59 2.71 5.56 -0.40
CA LEU A 59 3.23 4.38 -1.09
C LEU A 59 4.61 4.68 -1.64
N LYS A 60 5.54 3.72 -1.49
CA LYS A 60 6.89 3.81 -2.03
C LYS A 60 7.26 2.48 -2.68
N ILE A 61 7.63 2.52 -3.95
CA ILE A 61 8.19 1.39 -4.68
C ILE A 61 9.66 1.70 -4.95
N SER A 62 10.53 0.84 -4.44
CA SER A 62 11.97 0.89 -4.73
C SER A 62 12.33 -0.27 -5.64
N LYS A 63 12.88 0.02 -6.82
CA LYS A 63 13.47 -1.00 -7.69
C LYS A 63 14.94 -1.15 -7.30
N LEU A 64 15.22 -2.23 -6.57
CA LEU A 64 16.55 -2.53 -6.04
C LEU A 64 17.55 -2.99 -7.12
N GLU A 65 17.08 -3.40 -8.31
CA GLU A 65 17.94 -4.06 -9.33
C GLU A 65 18.04 -3.35 -10.70
N ILE A 66 17.77 -2.03 -10.80
CA ILE A 66 17.91 -1.35 -12.11
C ILE A 66 19.38 -1.08 -12.47
N SER A 67 20.25 -0.88 -11.48
CA SER A 67 21.67 -0.63 -11.69
C SER A 67 22.48 -1.18 -10.52
N PRO A 68 23.62 -1.83 -10.75
CA PRO A 68 24.47 -2.37 -9.68
C PRO A 68 24.97 -1.31 -8.68
N ASN A 69 24.88 -0.02 -9.04
CA ASN A 69 25.38 1.09 -8.23
C ASN A 69 24.31 2.12 -7.85
N SER A 70 23.03 1.87 -8.13
CA SER A 70 21.97 2.83 -7.81
C SER A 70 20.62 2.17 -7.56
N GLN A 71 20.08 2.38 -6.36
CA GLN A 71 18.70 2.09 -6.04
C GLN A 71 17.84 3.26 -6.51
N VAL A 72 16.93 2.99 -7.44
CA VAL A 72 15.97 4.00 -7.92
C VAL A 72 14.57 3.59 -7.52
N GLY A 73 13.71 4.58 -7.28
CA GLY A 73 12.35 4.34 -6.82
C GLY A 73 11.50 5.59 -6.95
N ALA A 74 10.20 5.37 -6.79
CA ALA A 74 9.21 6.43 -6.77
C ALA A 74 8.41 6.31 -5.47
N SER A 75 7.93 7.45 -4.99
CA SER A 75 7.02 7.51 -3.86
C SER A 75 5.90 8.48 -4.16
N VAL A 76 4.68 8.09 -3.79
CA VAL A 76 3.51 8.95 -3.87
C VAL A 76 2.93 9.12 -2.47
N LYS A 77 2.57 10.36 -2.15
CA LYS A 77 1.84 10.71 -0.95
C LYS A 77 0.52 11.33 -1.40
N ILE A 78 -0.60 10.79 -0.92
CA ILE A 78 -1.92 11.27 -1.25
C ILE A 78 -2.64 11.57 0.05
N CYS A 79 -3.06 12.82 0.20
CA CYS A 79 -3.96 13.24 1.26
C CYS A 79 -5.35 13.34 0.65
N TYR A 80 -6.30 12.57 1.18
CA TYR A 80 -7.69 12.67 0.81
C TYR A 80 -8.31 13.72 1.72
N GLU A 81 -8.64 14.89 1.19
CA GLU A 81 -9.49 15.83 1.92
C GLU A 81 -10.84 15.15 2.13
N ASN A 82 -11.29 15.10 3.39
CA ASN A 82 -12.69 14.79 3.66
C ASN A 82 -13.47 16.00 3.13
N ASP A 83 -14.06 15.88 1.94
CA ASP A 83 -15.15 16.74 1.53
C ASP A 83 -16.27 16.55 2.57
N LEU A 84 -16.30 17.47 3.54
CA LEU A 84 -17.27 17.57 4.62
C LEU A 84 -18.24 18.71 4.28
#